data_AF-A0A6G0IL21-F1
#
_entry.id   AF-A0A6G0IL21-F1
#
_cell.length_a   1.000
_cell.length_b   1.000
_cell.length_c   1.000
_cell.angle_alpha   90.00
_cell.angle_beta   90.00
_cell.angle_gamma   90.00
#
_symmetry.space_group_name_H-M   'P 1'
#
loop_
_entity.id
_entity.type
_entity.pdbx_description
1 polymer ?
#
loop_
_entity_poly.entity_id
_entity_poly.type
_entity_poly.pdbx_seq_one_letter_code
_entity_poly.pdbx_strand_id
1 'polypeptide(L)'
;MKKRKPFLYRKQEQMVAPLLRNLVTGLTYGLAKHNPLFLHSSIDINPQVNFYWRRGERIIPKGHRKGRLEPTRFQIDDHPNCQIRITQQLPQLEASYSAEVPEITLAPNVMPLFRRQYDNNIFTGAKLPDPACYGHTQFHMVPDRYHRDRMARQQQSDQVEVFLRANGLASLFAWTGAQAMYQGFWNHEDVSRPFVSQAVITDGQFFSFFCYQLNTVALSVQTDANNPRKNLLWGTESLRLYDSVQDGEVVGLNDGVIKLLVQFLMNQP
;
A
#
# COMPACT_ATOMS: atom_id res chain seq x y z
N MET A 1 -26.03 18.95 -30.24
CA MET A 1 -25.22 17.71 -30.20
C MET A 1 -24.17 17.83 -29.09
N LYS A 2 -24.24 17.04 -28.01
CA LYS A 2 -23.16 16.99 -27.02
C LYS A 2 -21.94 16.32 -27.68
N LYS A 3 -20.87 17.08 -27.95
CA LYS A 3 -19.60 16.52 -28.44
C LYS A 3 -19.15 15.42 -27.47
N ARG A 4 -19.00 14.19 -27.97
CA ARG A 4 -18.50 13.07 -27.17
C ARG A 4 -17.08 13.42 -26.72
N LYS A 5 -16.82 13.46 -25.41
CA LYS A 5 -15.47 13.72 -24.88
C LYS A 5 -14.49 12.72 -25.51
N PRO A 6 -13.31 13.15 -25.98
CA PRO A 6 -12.34 12.25 -26.59
C PRO A 6 -11.93 11.17 -25.59
N PHE A 7 -11.79 9.93 -26.08
CA PHE A 7 -11.25 8.85 -25.27
C PHE A 7 -9.77 9.13 -25.03
N LEU A 8 -9.39 9.20 -23.76
CA LEU A 8 -8.01 9.46 -23.35
C LEU A 8 -7.47 8.18 -22.71
N TYR A 9 -6.51 7.55 -23.38
CA TYR A 9 -5.84 6.35 -22.91
C TYR A 9 -4.99 6.69 -21.69
N ARG A 10 -5.06 5.86 -20.63
CA ARG A 10 -4.33 6.09 -19.37
C ARG A 10 -4.70 7.44 -18.74
N LYS A 11 -5.99 7.72 -18.64
CA LYS A 11 -6.51 9.00 -18.15
C LYS A 11 -6.06 9.28 -16.73
N GLN A 12 -6.14 8.28 -15.86
CA GLN A 12 -5.63 8.41 -14.50
C GLN A 12 -4.14 8.79 -14.50
N GLU A 13 -3.28 8.08 -15.26
CA GLU A 13 -1.85 8.39 -15.32
C GLU A 13 -1.55 9.79 -15.89
N GLN A 14 -2.33 10.27 -16.85
CA GLN A 14 -2.10 11.58 -17.45
C GLN A 14 -2.62 12.75 -16.62
N MET A 15 -3.64 12.52 -15.78
CA MET A 15 -4.35 13.60 -15.08
C MET A 15 -4.14 13.56 -13.57
N VAL A 16 -4.29 12.38 -12.97
CA VAL A 16 -4.25 12.20 -11.51
C VAL A 16 -2.83 12.02 -11.01
N ALA A 17 -1.97 11.32 -11.76
CA ALA A 17 -0.58 11.15 -11.33
C ALA A 17 0.19 12.48 -11.17
N PRO A 18 0.10 13.47 -12.09
CA PRO A 18 0.74 14.77 -11.90
C PRO A 18 0.10 15.59 -10.78
N LEU A 19 -1.24 15.53 -10.65
CA LEU A 19 -1.97 16.16 -9.56
C LEU A 19 -1.46 15.65 -8.20
N LEU A 20 -1.35 14.33 -8.05
CA LEU A 20 -0.91 13.69 -6.83
C LEU A 20 0.54 14.05 -6.49
N ARG A 21 1.44 14.07 -7.47
CA ARG A 21 2.83 14.53 -7.30
C ARG A 21 2.88 15.97 -6.78
N ASN A 22 2.16 16.88 -7.42
CA ASN A 22 2.12 18.30 -7.04
C ASN A 22 1.49 18.50 -5.65
N LEU A 23 0.45 17.73 -5.33
CA LEU A 23 -0.19 17.75 -4.02
C LEU A 23 0.80 17.31 -2.94
N VAL A 24 1.49 16.18 -3.13
CA VAL A 24 2.43 15.64 -2.14
C VAL A 24 3.63 16.57 -1.96
N THR A 25 4.24 17.06 -3.03
CA THR A 25 5.37 17.99 -2.93
C THR A 25 4.96 19.32 -2.29
N GLY A 26 3.82 19.89 -2.71
CA GLY A 26 3.29 21.14 -2.18
C GLY A 26 2.91 21.04 -0.69
N LEU A 27 2.23 19.96 -0.29
CA LEU A 27 1.87 19.73 1.11
C LEU A 27 3.09 19.47 1.97
N THR A 28 4.03 18.62 1.53
CA THR A 28 5.23 18.31 2.31
C THR A 28 6.07 19.57 2.54
N TYR A 29 6.26 20.39 1.50
CA TYR A 29 6.94 21.68 1.61
C TYR A 29 6.18 22.66 2.53
N GLY A 30 4.87 22.82 2.32
CA GLY A 30 4.05 23.74 3.10
C GLY A 30 3.89 23.36 4.57
N LEU A 31 3.95 22.07 4.88
CA LEU A 31 3.86 21.52 6.24
C LEU A 31 5.23 21.41 6.93
N ALA A 32 6.35 21.54 6.22
CA ALA A 32 7.69 21.42 6.83
C ALA A 32 7.95 22.44 7.96
N LYS A 33 7.28 23.60 7.93
CA LYS A 33 7.32 24.59 9.04
C LYS A 33 6.65 24.10 10.34
N HIS A 34 5.71 23.16 10.23
CA HIS A 34 4.93 22.62 11.35
C HIS A 34 5.38 21.21 11.73
N ASN A 35 5.92 20.47 10.76
CA ASN A 35 6.49 19.15 10.93
C ASN A 35 7.95 19.15 10.41
N PRO A 36 8.95 19.47 11.28
CA PRO A 36 10.35 19.55 10.88
C PRO A 36 10.94 18.26 10.33
N LEU A 37 10.32 17.10 10.59
CA LEU A 37 10.75 15.81 10.05
C LEU A 37 10.78 15.82 8.51
N PHE A 38 9.95 16.63 7.85
CA PHE A 38 9.99 16.76 6.39
C PHE A 38 11.26 17.41 5.85
N LEU A 39 11.98 18.20 6.65
CA LEU A 39 13.28 18.77 6.27
C LEU A 39 14.37 17.71 6.07
N HIS A 40 14.20 16.55 6.68
CA HIS A 40 15.12 15.42 6.62
C HIS A 40 14.50 14.19 5.95
N SER A 41 13.33 14.35 5.33
CA SER A 41 12.64 13.29 4.61
C SER A 41 13.11 13.18 3.16
N SER A 42 12.90 12.02 2.54
CA SER A 42 13.02 11.82 1.10
C SER A 42 11.64 11.67 0.49
N ILE A 43 11.37 12.40 -0.59
CA ILE A 43 10.18 12.22 -1.42
C ILE A 43 10.63 11.51 -2.70
N ASP A 44 10.22 10.26 -2.87
CA ASP A 44 10.52 9.52 -4.09
C ASP A 44 9.32 9.57 -5.03
N ILE A 45 9.56 9.83 -6.32
CA ILE A 45 8.52 9.88 -7.36
C ILE A 45 8.61 8.60 -8.20
N ASN A 46 7.52 7.85 -8.26
CA ASN A 46 7.43 6.56 -8.93
C ASN A 46 8.54 5.56 -8.51
N PRO A 47 8.79 5.36 -7.21
CA PRO A 47 9.78 4.40 -6.76
C PRO A 47 9.29 2.97 -7.00
N GLN A 48 10.24 2.03 -6.96
CA GLN A 48 9.94 0.61 -6.90
C GLN A 48 9.91 0.17 -5.43
N VAL A 49 8.96 -0.68 -5.06
CA VAL A 49 8.91 -1.34 -3.75
C VAL A 49 8.70 -2.83 -3.95
N ASN A 50 9.54 -3.64 -3.32
CA ASN A 50 9.53 -5.09 -3.50
C ASN A 50 9.59 -5.80 -2.16
N PHE A 51 8.86 -6.91 -2.05
CA PHE A 51 8.97 -7.77 -0.89
C PHE A 51 8.76 -9.24 -1.25
N TYR A 52 9.70 -10.07 -0.80
CA TYR A 52 9.68 -11.52 -0.95
C TYR A 52 9.43 -12.17 0.40
N TRP A 53 8.49 -13.12 0.46
CA TRP A 53 8.24 -13.90 1.67
C TRP A 53 7.69 -15.30 1.37
N ARG A 54 7.53 -16.09 2.43
CA ARG A 54 6.94 -17.44 2.38
C ARG A 54 5.72 -17.49 3.30
N ARG A 55 4.65 -18.14 2.85
CA ARG A 55 3.43 -18.38 3.64
C ARG A 55 2.80 -19.70 3.23
N GLY A 56 2.70 -20.64 4.17
CA GLY A 56 2.12 -21.96 3.91
C GLY A 56 3.00 -22.87 3.03
N GLU A 57 2.50 -24.07 2.80
CA GLU A 57 3.16 -25.13 2.03
C GLU A 57 2.16 -25.80 1.10
N ARG A 58 2.66 -26.49 0.08
CA ARG A 58 1.83 -27.27 -0.85
C ARG A 58 2.52 -28.56 -1.25
N ILE A 59 1.72 -29.57 -1.58
CA ILE A 59 2.21 -30.81 -2.17
C ILE A 59 2.26 -30.64 -3.70
N ILE A 60 3.38 -31.00 -4.31
CA ILE A 60 3.54 -30.91 -5.77
C ILE A 60 2.60 -31.93 -6.46
N PRO A 61 1.65 -31.48 -7.30
CA PRO A 61 0.59 -32.36 -7.81
C PRO A 61 1.04 -33.29 -8.95
N LYS A 62 1.99 -32.83 -9.79
CA LYS A 62 2.43 -33.52 -11.02
C LYS A 62 3.93 -33.29 -11.29
N GLY A 63 4.50 -34.10 -12.17
CA GLY A 63 5.92 -34.02 -12.58
C GLY A 63 6.86 -34.86 -11.71
N HIS A 64 8.18 -34.80 -11.97
CA HIS A 64 9.19 -35.64 -11.31
C HIS A 64 9.33 -35.41 -9.79
N ARG A 65 8.89 -34.25 -9.27
CA ARG A 65 8.85 -33.94 -7.83
C ARG A 65 7.48 -34.20 -7.19
N LYS A 66 6.57 -34.90 -7.87
CA LYS A 66 5.22 -35.20 -7.35
C LYS A 66 5.28 -35.78 -5.94
N GLY A 67 4.37 -35.34 -5.08
CA GLY A 67 4.26 -35.82 -3.69
C GLY A 67 5.23 -35.15 -2.71
N ARG A 68 6.22 -34.38 -3.18
CA ARG A 68 7.10 -33.62 -2.30
C ARG A 68 6.40 -32.36 -1.79
N LEU A 69 6.64 -32.04 -0.52
CA LEU A 69 6.21 -30.80 0.12
C LEU A 69 7.13 -29.66 -0.32
N GLU A 70 6.58 -28.47 -0.58
CA GLU A 70 7.36 -27.28 -0.85
C GLU A 70 6.71 -26.01 -0.27
N PRO A 71 7.52 -25.00 0.13
CA PRO A 71 6.99 -23.74 0.61
C PRO A 71 6.34 -22.96 -0.53
N THR A 72 5.21 -22.32 -0.22
CA THR A 72 4.58 -21.36 -1.12
C THR A 72 5.27 -20.01 -0.96
N ARG A 73 5.82 -19.51 -2.07
CA ARG A 73 6.62 -18.29 -2.17
C ARG A 73 5.80 -17.19 -2.83
N PHE A 74 5.91 -15.98 -2.30
CA PHE A 74 5.22 -14.81 -2.80
C PHE A 74 6.21 -13.67 -3.01
N GLN A 75 5.90 -12.82 -3.98
CA GLN A 75 6.62 -11.62 -4.31
C GLN A 75 5.58 -10.54 -4.61
N ILE A 76 5.74 -9.36 -4.03
CA ILE A 76 5.02 -8.14 -4.42
C ILE A 76 6.02 -7.24 -5.13
N ASP A 77 5.63 -6.77 -6.31
CA ASP A 77 6.37 -5.79 -7.11
C ASP A 77 5.45 -4.58 -7.32
N ASP A 78 5.58 -3.60 -6.44
CA ASP A 78 4.72 -2.42 -6.37
C ASP A 78 5.45 -1.15 -6.85
N HIS A 79 4.67 -0.19 -7.36
CA HIS A 79 5.15 1.09 -7.87
C HIS A 79 4.19 2.20 -7.42
N PRO A 80 4.27 2.68 -6.16
CA PRO A 80 3.49 3.81 -5.71
C PRO A 80 3.77 5.04 -6.58
N ASN A 81 2.82 5.96 -6.67
CA ASN A 81 3.02 7.20 -7.41
C ASN A 81 4.07 8.10 -6.76
N CYS A 82 3.97 8.22 -5.43
CA CYS A 82 4.95 8.90 -4.58
C CYS A 82 5.08 8.13 -3.26
N GLN A 83 6.22 8.27 -2.59
CA GLN A 83 6.34 7.86 -1.19
C GLN A 83 7.21 8.85 -0.42
N ILE A 84 6.94 8.98 0.87
CA ILE A 84 7.74 9.79 1.80
C ILE A 84 8.48 8.82 2.72
N ARG A 85 9.82 8.90 2.72
CA ARG A 85 10.69 8.18 3.65
C ARG A 85 11.30 9.14 4.67
N ILE A 86 11.52 8.63 5.87
CA ILE A 86 11.95 9.39 7.04
C ILE A 86 13.07 8.67 7.77
N THR A 87 13.82 9.41 8.58
CA THR A 87 15.01 8.91 9.29
C THR A 87 14.69 8.21 10.61
N GLN A 88 13.49 8.41 11.14
CA GLN A 88 13.03 7.85 12.40
C GLN A 88 11.69 7.12 12.18
N GLN A 89 11.43 6.09 12.96
CA GLN A 89 10.27 5.23 12.79
C GLN A 89 9.01 5.87 13.38
N LEU A 90 7.87 5.74 12.69
CA LEU A 90 6.58 6.17 13.22
C LEU A 90 6.16 5.36 14.46
N PRO A 91 5.41 5.97 15.40
CA PRO A 91 4.99 5.31 16.62
C PRO A 91 3.97 4.21 16.34
N GLN A 92 3.92 3.24 17.25
CA GLN A 92 2.91 2.18 17.26
C GLN A 92 1.50 2.77 17.39
N LEU A 93 0.51 2.17 16.71
CA LEU A 93 -0.89 2.59 16.74
C LEU A 93 -1.68 1.88 17.83
N GLU A 94 -1.66 0.54 17.84
CA GLU A 94 -2.43 -0.27 18.79
C GLU A 94 -1.64 -1.50 19.26
N ALA A 95 -1.84 -1.92 20.50
CA ALA A 95 -1.08 -3.01 21.12
C ALA A 95 -1.77 -4.38 21.09
N SER A 96 -3.09 -4.44 20.96
CA SER A 96 -3.85 -5.70 21.05
C SER A 96 -5.13 -5.62 20.25
N TYR A 97 -5.59 -6.77 19.75
CA TYR A 97 -6.82 -6.91 18.96
C TYR A 97 -7.29 -8.36 19.03
N SER A 98 -8.60 -8.57 18.97
CA SER A 98 -9.24 -9.90 19.10
C SER A 98 -9.68 -10.49 17.76
N ALA A 99 -9.59 -9.74 16.66
CA ALA A 99 -10.09 -10.18 15.36
C ALA A 99 -9.35 -11.41 14.82
N GLU A 100 -10.11 -12.32 14.21
CA GLU A 100 -9.58 -13.49 13.52
C GLU A 100 -9.22 -13.16 12.08
N VAL A 101 -8.14 -13.79 11.58
CA VAL A 101 -7.73 -13.67 10.18
C VAL A 101 -8.55 -14.67 9.37
N PRO A 102 -9.19 -14.28 8.25
CA PRO A 102 -9.99 -15.21 7.44
C PRO A 102 -9.16 -16.41 6.96
N GLU A 103 -9.70 -17.61 7.16
CA GLU A 103 -9.10 -18.83 6.64
C GLU A 103 -9.55 -19.10 5.20
N ILE A 104 -8.59 -19.33 4.31
CA ILE A 104 -8.86 -19.69 2.91
C ILE A 104 -8.45 -21.15 2.72
N THR A 105 -9.43 -22.02 2.53
CA THR A 105 -9.23 -23.47 2.34
C THR A 105 -8.87 -23.85 0.90
N LEU A 106 -9.04 -22.91 -0.03
CA LEU A 106 -8.73 -23.10 -1.44
C LEU A 106 -7.28 -22.74 -1.76
N ALA A 107 -6.70 -23.44 -2.73
CA ALA A 107 -5.36 -23.13 -3.19
C ALA A 107 -5.29 -21.74 -3.87
N PRO A 108 -4.21 -20.95 -3.70
CA PRO A 108 -4.12 -19.60 -4.24
C PRO A 108 -4.30 -19.50 -5.77
N ASN A 109 -4.02 -20.57 -6.51
CA ASN A 109 -4.16 -20.63 -7.97
C ASN A 109 -5.62 -20.76 -8.46
N VAL A 110 -6.60 -20.82 -7.55
CA VAL A 110 -8.02 -20.69 -7.89
C VAL A 110 -8.39 -19.23 -8.17
N MET A 111 -7.66 -18.28 -7.57
CA MET A 111 -7.68 -16.87 -7.98
C MET A 111 -6.81 -16.67 -9.24
N PRO A 112 -6.96 -15.55 -9.98
CA PRO A 112 -6.10 -15.21 -11.10
C PRO A 112 -4.67 -14.81 -10.65
N LEU A 113 -4.04 -15.68 -9.86
CA LEU A 113 -2.70 -15.55 -9.30
C LEU A 113 -1.81 -16.64 -9.90
N PHE A 114 -0.81 -16.21 -10.66
CA PHE A 114 0.07 -17.10 -11.43
C PHE A 114 1.46 -17.15 -10.83
N ARG A 115 2.13 -18.29 -10.99
CA ARG A 115 3.51 -18.48 -10.52
C ARG A 115 4.48 -18.12 -11.64
N ARG A 116 5.53 -17.39 -11.29
CA ARG A 116 6.65 -17.05 -12.16
C ARG A 116 7.95 -17.19 -11.37
N GLN A 117 9.05 -17.47 -12.06
CA GLN A 117 10.39 -17.50 -11.46
C GLN A 117 11.23 -16.37 -12.08
N TYR A 118 11.83 -15.57 -11.22
CA TYR A 118 12.72 -14.45 -11.51
C TYR A 118 13.49 -14.10 -10.23
N ASP A 119 14.33 -13.06 -10.27
CA ASP A 119 15.09 -12.63 -9.10
C ASP A 119 14.15 -12.14 -7.99
N ASN A 120 14.34 -12.66 -6.78
CA ASN A 120 13.58 -12.24 -5.61
C ASN A 120 14.13 -10.90 -5.12
N ASN A 121 13.27 -9.91 -4.93
CA ASN A 121 13.68 -8.57 -4.56
C ASN A 121 13.03 -8.14 -3.24
N ILE A 122 13.84 -7.53 -2.38
CA ILE A 122 13.40 -6.80 -1.20
C ILE A 122 13.97 -5.40 -1.33
N PHE A 123 13.10 -4.41 -1.52
CA PHE A 123 13.52 -3.05 -1.83
C PHE A 123 12.50 -2.04 -1.30
N THR A 124 12.98 -1.02 -0.59
CA THR A 124 12.13 -0.01 0.07
C THR A 124 11.94 1.26 -0.77
N GLY A 125 12.61 1.37 -1.92
CA GLY A 125 12.73 2.58 -2.74
C GLY A 125 14.14 3.17 -2.76
N ALA A 126 14.99 2.78 -1.79
CA ALA A 126 16.40 3.15 -1.75
C ALA A 126 17.30 1.97 -1.33
N LYS A 127 18.58 2.06 -1.71
CA LYS A 127 19.61 1.08 -1.33
C LYS A 127 20.23 1.48 0.00
N LEU A 128 20.76 0.49 0.73
CA LEU A 128 21.60 0.76 1.90
C LEU A 128 22.99 1.27 1.47
N PRO A 129 23.62 2.20 2.20
CA PRO A 129 23.10 2.93 3.37
C PRO A 129 22.39 4.24 2.97
N ASP A 130 21.05 4.28 3.07
CA ASP A 130 20.26 5.52 2.97
C ASP A 130 19.72 5.86 4.37
N PRO A 131 19.92 7.09 4.89
CA PRO A 131 19.46 7.49 6.22
C PRO A 131 17.92 7.48 6.37
N ALA A 132 17.18 7.75 5.30
CA ALA A 132 15.71 7.73 5.29
C ALA A 132 15.21 6.29 5.07
N CYS A 133 15.47 5.42 6.03
CA CYS A 133 15.21 3.98 5.94
C CYS A 133 13.80 3.56 6.39
N TYR A 134 13.01 4.47 6.96
CA TYR A 134 11.64 4.20 7.42
C TYR A 134 10.61 4.85 6.49
N GLY A 135 9.46 4.20 6.31
CA GLY A 135 8.35 4.72 5.54
C GLY A 135 7.44 5.61 6.38
N HIS A 136 7.04 6.75 5.84
CA HIS A 136 6.01 7.62 6.43
C HIS A 136 4.65 7.34 5.76
N THR A 137 4.46 7.88 4.55
CA THR A 137 3.21 7.76 3.78
C THR A 137 3.49 7.42 2.32
N GLN A 138 2.77 6.45 1.77
CA GLN A 138 2.70 6.14 0.34
C GLN A 138 1.47 6.75 -0.32
N PHE A 139 1.60 7.13 -1.58
CA PHE A 139 0.53 7.68 -2.39
C PHE A 139 0.33 6.83 -3.63
N HIS A 140 -0.88 6.30 -3.76
CA HIS A 140 -1.27 5.41 -4.85
C HIS A 140 -2.39 6.02 -5.67
N MET A 141 -2.33 5.78 -6.97
CA MET A 141 -3.37 6.19 -7.89
C MET A 141 -4.16 4.97 -8.35
N VAL A 142 -5.48 5.07 -8.39
CA VAL A 142 -6.35 4.02 -8.92
C VAL A 142 -6.15 3.91 -10.44
N PRO A 143 -5.77 2.73 -10.97
CA PRO A 143 -5.66 2.54 -12.42
C PRO A 143 -7.01 2.66 -13.13
N ASP A 144 -7.01 3.07 -14.41
CA ASP A 144 -8.24 3.18 -15.23
C ASP A 144 -9.10 1.90 -15.24
N ARG A 145 -8.50 0.73 -15.01
CA ARG A 145 -9.22 -0.55 -14.93
C ARG A 145 -10.17 -0.63 -13.74
N TYR A 146 -9.82 -0.02 -12.62
CA TYR A 146 -10.56 -0.08 -11.36
C TYR A 146 -11.30 1.24 -11.05
N HIS A 147 -11.28 2.18 -11.99
CA HIS A 147 -11.99 3.46 -11.86
C HIS A 147 -13.51 3.25 -11.69
N ARG A 148 -14.13 4.00 -10.78
CA ARG A 148 -15.55 3.89 -10.41
C ARG A 148 -16.50 3.86 -11.61
N ASP A 149 -16.37 4.80 -12.55
CA ASP A 149 -17.20 4.85 -13.77
C ASP A 149 -17.10 3.58 -14.64
N ARG A 150 -15.94 2.92 -14.65
CA ARG A 150 -15.75 1.68 -15.40
C ARG A 150 -16.37 0.51 -14.66
N MET A 151 -16.11 0.41 -13.36
CA MET A 151 -16.68 -0.64 -12.50
C MET A 151 -18.21 -0.58 -12.49
N ALA A 152 -18.80 0.62 -12.42
CA ALA A 152 -20.23 0.83 -12.51
C ALA A 152 -20.82 0.36 -13.84
N ARG A 153 -20.17 0.67 -14.97
CA ARG A 153 -20.58 0.17 -16.30
C ARG A 153 -20.51 -1.35 -16.42
N GLN A 154 -19.64 -1.99 -15.64
CA GLN A 154 -19.50 -3.45 -15.58
C GLN A 154 -20.40 -4.10 -14.53
N GLN A 155 -21.23 -3.32 -13.81
CA GLN A 155 -22.04 -3.77 -12.68
C GLN A 155 -21.21 -4.38 -11.53
N GLN A 156 -20.03 -3.81 -11.29
CA GLN A 156 -19.06 -4.24 -10.26
C GLN A 156 -18.70 -3.10 -9.30
N SER A 157 -19.64 -2.19 -9.01
CA SER A 157 -19.39 -1.03 -8.14
C SER A 157 -18.95 -1.41 -6.73
N ASP A 158 -19.43 -2.54 -6.23
CA ASP A 158 -19.08 -3.15 -4.94
C ASP A 158 -17.60 -3.55 -4.85
N GLN A 159 -16.97 -3.83 -5.98
CA GLN A 159 -15.57 -4.26 -6.05
C GLN A 159 -14.56 -3.10 -5.95
N VAL A 160 -15.03 -1.84 -5.99
CA VAL A 160 -14.14 -0.67 -5.88
C VAL A 160 -13.46 -0.65 -4.52
N GLU A 161 -14.22 -0.74 -3.43
CA GLU A 161 -13.68 -0.68 -2.07
C GLU A 161 -12.90 -1.95 -1.71
N VAL A 162 -13.24 -3.08 -2.32
CA VAL A 162 -12.44 -4.32 -2.22
C VAL A 162 -11.07 -4.13 -2.84
N PHE A 163 -10.99 -3.55 -4.04
CA PHE A 163 -9.72 -3.23 -4.70
C PHE A 163 -8.87 -2.27 -3.87
N LEU A 164 -9.47 -1.19 -3.34
CA LEU A 164 -8.76 -0.18 -2.56
C LEU A 164 -8.13 -0.78 -1.29
N ARG A 165 -8.89 -1.59 -0.55
CA ARG A 165 -8.39 -2.31 0.62
C ARG A 165 -7.31 -3.32 0.27
N ALA A 166 -7.47 -4.07 -0.82
CA ALA A 166 -6.48 -5.03 -1.27
C ALA A 166 -5.15 -4.35 -1.67
N ASN A 167 -5.24 -3.20 -2.36
CA ASN A 167 -4.07 -2.41 -2.73
C ASN A 167 -3.37 -1.85 -1.49
N GLY A 168 -4.12 -1.21 -0.58
CA GLY A 168 -3.58 -0.68 0.68
C GLY A 168 -2.89 -1.75 1.52
N LEU A 169 -3.52 -2.93 1.65
CA LEU A 169 -2.94 -4.07 2.35
C LEU A 169 -1.64 -4.55 1.73
N ALA A 170 -1.63 -4.81 0.41
CA ALA A 170 -0.49 -5.38 -0.28
C ALA A 170 0.71 -4.42 -0.29
N SER A 171 0.48 -3.15 -0.65
CA SER A 171 1.53 -2.12 -0.69
C SER A 171 2.15 -1.88 0.67
N LEU A 172 1.33 -1.71 1.72
CA LEU A 172 1.84 -1.42 3.06
C LEU A 172 2.51 -2.64 3.70
N PHE A 173 2.00 -3.86 3.47
CA PHE A 173 2.67 -5.08 3.91
C PHE A 173 4.03 -5.25 3.25
N ALA A 174 4.12 -5.05 1.93
CA ALA A 174 5.39 -5.12 1.22
C ALA A 174 6.39 -4.07 1.71
N TRP A 175 5.92 -2.83 1.90
CA TRP A 175 6.80 -1.74 2.29
C TRP A 175 7.32 -1.88 3.72
N THR A 176 6.44 -2.20 4.68
CA THR A 176 6.85 -2.44 6.08
C THR A 176 7.70 -3.69 6.22
N GLY A 177 7.38 -4.77 5.49
CA GLY A 177 8.18 -5.99 5.46
C GLY A 177 9.60 -5.75 4.93
N ALA A 178 9.74 -4.95 3.87
CA ALA A 178 11.04 -4.56 3.33
C ALA A 178 11.84 -3.68 4.31
N GLN A 179 11.18 -2.74 4.99
CA GLN A 179 11.80 -1.93 6.06
C GLN A 179 12.31 -2.81 7.20
N ALA A 180 11.53 -3.80 7.66
CA ALA A 180 11.95 -4.73 8.70
C ALA A 180 13.17 -5.57 8.28
N MET A 181 13.19 -6.08 7.04
CA MET A 181 14.33 -6.82 6.49
C MET A 181 15.61 -5.99 6.40
N TYR A 182 15.49 -4.71 6.06
CA TYR A 182 16.64 -3.78 6.05
C TYR A 182 17.23 -3.57 7.46
N GLN A 183 16.45 -3.80 8.51
CA GLN A 183 16.89 -3.77 9.91
C GLN A 183 17.37 -5.13 10.44
N GLY A 184 17.44 -6.16 9.57
CA GLY A 184 17.91 -7.50 9.93
C GLY A 184 16.83 -8.45 10.43
N PHE A 185 15.56 -8.04 10.48
CA PHE A 185 14.45 -8.93 10.86
C PHE A 185 14.03 -9.82 9.68
N TRP A 186 13.71 -11.07 9.95
CA TRP A 186 13.28 -12.04 8.94
C TRP A 186 12.42 -13.13 9.58
N ASN A 187 12.01 -14.16 8.85
CA ASN A 187 11.00 -15.10 9.36
C ASN A 187 11.42 -15.84 10.66
N HIS A 188 12.71 -16.05 10.90
CA HIS A 188 13.20 -16.66 12.16
C HIS A 188 13.60 -15.63 13.23
N GLU A 189 14.07 -14.44 12.83
CA GLU A 189 14.32 -13.32 13.74
C GLU A 189 13.19 -12.30 13.57
N ASP A 190 12.06 -12.60 14.20
CA ASP A 190 10.84 -11.80 14.06
C ASP A 190 11.02 -10.40 14.65
N VAL A 191 10.17 -9.46 14.24
CA VAL A 191 10.30 -8.06 14.66
C VAL A 191 10.19 -7.91 16.18
N SER A 192 11.11 -7.15 16.79
CA SER A 192 11.07 -6.82 18.22
C SER A 192 10.21 -5.61 18.54
N ARG A 193 9.87 -4.82 17.52
CA ARG A 193 9.00 -3.64 17.60
C ARG A 193 8.17 -3.53 16.31
N PRO A 194 6.96 -2.96 16.36
CA PRO A 194 6.10 -2.88 15.18
C PRO A 194 6.59 -1.84 14.18
N PHE A 195 6.43 -2.11 12.88
CA PHE A 195 6.68 -1.15 11.80
C PHE A 195 5.37 -0.58 11.30
N VAL A 196 5.21 0.74 11.39
CA VAL A 196 4.00 1.45 10.98
C VAL A 196 4.27 2.24 9.70
N SER A 197 3.35 2.17 8.75
CA SER A 197 3.35 3.01 7.56
C SER A 197 1.93 3.33 7.13
N GLN A 198 1.77 4.47 6.45
CA GLN A 198 0.48 4.99 6.01
C GLN A 198 0.39 4.93 4.48
N ALA A 199 -0.84 4.84 3.94
CA ALA A 199 -1.08 4.98 2.51
C ALA A 199 -2.35 5.79 2.23
N VAL A 200 -2.30 6.57 1.17
CA VAL A 200 -3.44 7.28 0.60
C VAL A 200 -3.64 6.82 -0.84
N ILE A 201 -4.83 6.32 -1.13
CA ILE A 201 -5.19 5.83 -2.48
C ILE A 201 -6.28 6.72 -3.06
N THR A 202 -6.09 7.20 -4.29
CA THR A 202 -7.04 8.12 -4.91
C THR A 202 -7.23 7.89 -6.41
N ASP A 203 -8.44 8.15 -6.90
CA ASP A 203 -8.78 8.27 -8.33
C ASP A 203 -8.84 9.75 -8.81
N GLY A 204 -8.35 10.67 -7.97
CA GLY A 204 -8.37 12.11 -8.18
C GLY A 204 -9.58 12.83 -7.59
N GLN A 205 -10.70 12.13 -7.36
CA GLN A 205 -11.91 12.70 -6.75
C GLN A 205 -12.25 12.08 -5.40
N PHE A 206 -11.99 10.78 -5.23
CA PHE A 206 -12.19 10.04 -3.99
C PHE A 206 -10.84 9.68 -3.38
N PHE A 207 -10.76 9.75 -2.06
CA PHE A 207 -9.55 9.46 -1.28
C PHE A 207 -9.88 8.39 -0.24
N SER A 208 -9.02 7.38 -0.14
CA SER A 208 -9.11 6.32 0.87
C SER A 208 -7.81 6.29 1.67
N PHE A 209 -7.94 6.24 2.99
CA PHE A 209 -6.83 6.40 3.91
C PHE A 209 -6.60 5.09 4.65
N PHE A 210 -5.35 4.63 4.68
CA PHE A 210 -4.96 3.38 5.29
C PHE A 210 -3.76 3.55 6.21
N CYS A 211 -3.81 2.88 7.36
CA CYS A 211 -2.69 2.74 8.28
C CYS A 211 -2.40 1.25 8.45
N TYR A 212 -1.14 0.86 8.35
CA TYR A 212 -0.73 -0.53 8.55
C TYR A 212 0.31 -0.64 9.65
N GLN A 213 0.20 -1.69 10.45
CA GLN A 213 1.16 -2.03 11.48
C GLN A 213 1.61 -3.49 11.30
N LEU A 214 2.89 -3.64 11.00
CA LEU A 214 3.58 -4.92 10.91
C LEU A 214 4.04 -5.35 12.30
N ASN A 215 3.39 -6.38 12.84
CA ASN A 215 3.68 -6.97 14.15
C ASN A 215 4.47 -8.29 14.05
N THR A 216 4.46 -8.92 12.86
CA THR A 216 5.16 -10.18 12.59
C THR A 216 5.55 -10.32 11.11
N VAL A 217 6.74 -10.87 10.88
CA VAL A 217 7.22 -11.38 9.57
C VAL A 217 7.42 -12.90 9.58
N ALA A 218 7.16 -13.55 10.72
CA ALA A 218 7.30 -14.98 10.96
C ALA A 218 6.13 -15.79 10.36
N LEU A 219 5.99 -15.73 9.03
CA LEU A 219 4.83 -16.25 8.29
C LEU A 219 4.98 -17.67 7.74
N SER A 220 6.14 -18.34 7.91
CA SER A 220 6.31 -19.71 7.41
C SER A 220 5.60 -20.73 8.31
N VAL A 221 5.33 -21.93 7.79
CA VAL A 221 4.65 -22.99 8.56
C VAL A 221 5.38 -23.29 9.88
N GLN A 222 6.72 -23.22 9.86
CA GLN A 222 7.55 -23.47 11.04
C GLN A 222 7.46 -22.36 12.09
N THR A 223 7.33 -21.11 11.67
CA THR A 223 7.45 -19.93 12.53
C THR A 223 6.08 -19.38 12.96
N ASP A 224 5.02 -19.71 12.22
CA ASP A 224 3.66 -19.25 12.47
C ASP A 224 2.92 -20.09 13.52
N ALA A 225 3.28 -21.38 13.69
CA ALA A 225 2.51 -22.37 14.45
C ALA A 225 2.18 -21.96 15.90
N ASN A 226 3.06 -21.19 16.55
CA ASN A 226 2.88 -20.68 17.92
C ASN A 226 2.98 -19.15 17.98
N ASN A 227 2.77 -18.45 16.87
CA ASN A 227 2.86 -16.99 16.84
C ASN A 227 1.47 -16.38 17.03
N PRO A 228 1.14 -15.79 18.20
CA PRO A 228 -0.16 -15.16 18.42
C PRO A 228 -0.27 -13.80 17.69
N ARG A 229 0.85 -13.25 17.22
CA ARG A 229 0.90 -11.93 16.58
C ARG A 229 0.35 -12.02 15.16
N LYS A 230 -0.36 -10.98 14.76
CA LYS A 230 -0.98 -10.75 13.45
C LYS A 230 -0.78 -9.28 13.12
N ASN A 231 -0.70 -9.00 11.83
CA ASN A 231 -0.55 -7.62 11.35
C ASN A 231 -1.91 -6.93 11.30
N LEU A 232 -1.90 -5.60 11.37
CA LEU A 232 -3.12 -4.79 11.44
C LEU A 232 -3.20 -3.82 10.26
N LEU A 233 -4.40 -3.66 9.74
CA LEU A 233 -4.73 -2.66 8.73
C LEU A 233 -5.99 -1.91 9.19
N TRP A 234 -5.88 -0.60 9.35
CA TRP A 234 -7.03 0.29 9.47
C TRP A 234 -7.25 0.98 8.13
N GLY A 235 -8.50 1.17 7.75
CA GLY A 235 -8.87 1.79 6.50
C GLY A 235 -10.20 2.52 6.60
N THR A 236 -10.32 3.64 5.90
CA THR A 236 -11.61 4.30 5.68
C THR A 236 -12.29 3.72 4.45
N GLU A 237 -13.62 3.83 4.38
CA GLU A 237 -14.30 3.85 3.09
C GLU A 237 -13.83 5.06 2.26
N SER A 238 -14.05 5.03 0.95
CA SER A 238 -13.66 6.15 0.11
C SER A 238 -14.44 7.44 0.38
N LEU A 239 -13.70 8.52 0.56
CA LEU A 239 -14.24 9.84 0.87
C LEU A 239 -14.15 10.74 -0.36
N ARG A 240 -15.26 11.37 -0.73
CA ARG A 240 -15.30 12.32 -1.85
C ARG A 240 -14.66 13.65 -1.44
N LEU A 241 -13.63 14.09 -2.18
CA LEU A 241 -12.96 15.37 -1.96
C LEU A 241 -13.78 16.56 -2.48
N TYR A 242 -14.40 16.43 -3.64
CA TYR A 242 -15.21 17.48 -4.25
C TYR A 242 -16.33 16.90 -5.13
N ASP A 243 -17.39 17.67 -5.35
CA ASP A 243 -18.52 17.24 -6.16
C ASP A 243 -18.24 17.33 -7.67
N SER A 244 -17.79 18.50 -8.12
CA SER A 244 -17.47 18.74 -9.53
C SER A 244 -16.53 19.93 -9.70
N VAL A 245 -15.99 20.09 -10.91
CA VAL A 245 -15.29 21.31 -11.32
C VAL A 245 -16.11 21.97 -12.42
N GLN A 246 -16.57 23.20 -12.19
CA GLN A 246 -17.45 23.96 -13.08
C GLN A 246 -16.82 25.34 -13.30
N ASP A 247 -16.64 25.73 -14.56
CA ASP A 247 -16.10 27.05 -14.96
C ASP A 247 -14.79 27.45 -14.26
N GLY A 248 -13.95 26.46 -13.92
CA GLY A 248 -12.66 26.67 -13.24
C GLY A 248 -12.74 26.64 -11.71
N GLU A 249 -13.94 26.55 -11.13
CA GLU A 249 -14.15 26.49 -9.69
C GLU A 249 -14.43 25.07 -9.21
N VAL A 250 -13.94 24.76 -8.00
CA VAL A 250 -14.20 23.49 -7.33
C VAL A 250 -15.47 23.62 -6.50
N VAL A 251 -16.50 22.85 -6.87
CA VAL A 251 -17.81 22.85 -6.20
C VAL A 251 -17.87 21.70 -5.20
N GLY A 252 -18.36 22.00 -3.99
CA GLY A 252 -18.59 21.00 -2.93
C GLY A 252 -17.30 20.43 -2.33
N LEU A 253 -16.28 21.27 -2.13
CA LEU A 253 -15.03 20.86 -1.51
C LEU A 253 -15.26 20.38 -0.07
N ASN A 254 -14.72 19.20 0.26
CA ASN A 254 -14.84 18.58 1.56
C ASN A 254 -13.55 18.77 2.38
N ASP A 255 -13.58 19.77 3.26
CA ASP A 255 -12.45 20.09 4.15
C ASP A 255 -12.08 18.93 5.09
N GLY A 256 -13.01 18.02 5.37
CA GLY A 256 -12.76 16.83 6.18
C GLY A 256 -11.71 15.91 5.55
N VAL A 257 -11.72 15.75 4.22
CA VAL A 257 -10.74 14.94 3.49
C VAL A 257 -9.36 15.60 3.53
N ILE A 258 -9.31 16.92 3.35
CA ILE A 258 -8.07 17.70 3.42
C ILE A 258 -7.48 17.63 4.83
N LYS A 259 -8.32 17.80 5.85
CA LYS A 259 -7.91 17.71 7.25
C LYS A 259 -7.33 16.34 7.57
N LEU A 260 -7.95 15.26 7.10
CA LEU A 260 -7.44 13.90 7.32
C LEU A 260 -6.09 13.66 6.60
N LEU A 261 -5.94 14.18 5.38
CA LEU A 261 -4.68 14.14 4.65
C LEU A 261 -3.56 14.91 5.38
N VAL A 262 -3.86 16.10 5.89
CA VAL A 262 -2.92 16.87 6.71
C VAL A 262 -2.59 16.12 8.01
N GLN A 263 -3.58 15.50 8.67
CA GLN A 263 -3.35 14.71 9.90
C GLN A 263 -2.39 13.54 9.65
N PHE A 264 -2.51 12.83 8.53
CA PHE A 264 -1.56 11.79 8.13
C PHE A 264 -0.13 12.37 8.03
N LEU A 265 0.03 13.45 7.27
CA LEU A 265 1.32 14.13 7.07
C LEU A 265 1.89 14.77 8.35
N MET A 266 1.05 15.11 9.32
CA MET A 266 1.49 15.65 10.60
C MET A 266 1.94 14.58 11.60
N ASN A 267 1.79 13.29 11.28
CA ASN A 267 2.26 12.22 12.17
C ASN A 267 3.80 12.24 12.30
N GLN A 268 4.28 12.08 13.53
CA GLN A 268 5.69 12.19 13.91
C GLN A 268 6.10 11.01 14.82
N PRO A 269 7.36 10.55 14.72
CA PRO A 269 8.02 9.65 15.67
C PRO A 269 7.89 10.07 17.14
#